data_AF-A0A8I0SRJ8-F1
#
_entry.id   AF-A0A8I0SRJ8-F1
#
_cell.length_a   1.000
_cell.length_b   1.000
_cell.length_c   1.000
_cell.angle_alpha   90.00
_cell.angle_beta   90.00
_cell.angle_gamma   90.00
#
_symmetry.space_group_name_H-M   'P 1'
#
loop_
_entity.id
_entity.type
_entity.pdbx_description
1 polymer ?
#
loop_
_entity_poly.entity_id
_entity_poly.type
_entity_poly.pdbx_seq_one_letter_code
_entity_poly.pdbx_strand_id
1 'polypeptide(L)'
;MDWARCAGKTSMYPKHRYNLGAMKITLPGLRNIRRLYAGFFLGLFFFFLVVAHFRRMQGYDIPFFLELDPLVALGGFLTSQTLYKGMILSLAIIIPTLFLGRFFCSWVCPLGILNQIFSLGAIGPRLSQRYQANAYRPMFRFKYYALTVLLVVALGGGLQTGLLDPIALVFRSMVVSGLPLLDTVGLGIYSNKPIFQGGLLVAVIFLAILAANRWLPRFWCRVVCPLGAFLGVLSRWSVFGIQRDVEKCNGCNQCLQSCQGGCDPNGEWRRSECHLCMNCLEHCPEGALHYGRPKKTSSVHQPLDVNRRRLLETTVGAITVFPLMRHSVSAVTLDHSAVIRPPGSLAEEDFAKRCIKCAACMRVCPTSVLQPAWLEGGFEGLWTPILVNRIGYCEHHCVLCGQVCPTGAIRHLAVNEKTGRSPFATPIRLGTAFFDHGRCLPWAMDVPCIVCEEVCPTSPKAIWYRPATVTNRDGRSITLKQPFVKPDLCIGCGICENKCPVAGKSAVRVTSVGESRSATNRMLLIK
;
A
#
# COMPACT_ATOMS: atom_id res chain seq x y z
N MET A 1 -7.48 47.85 -13.89
CA MET A 1 -6.61 48.92 -13.35
C MET A 1 -5.16 48.43 -13.41
N ASP A 2 -4.52 48.85 -14.49
CA ASP A 2 -3.08 49.03 -14.77
C ASP A 2 -2.06 47.93 -14.39
N TRP A 3 -2.00 46.88 -15.24
CA TRP A 3 -0.84 45.99 -15.36
C TRP A 3 0.40 46.67 -16.01
N ALA A 4 0.23 47.87 -16.57
CA ALA A 4 1.24 48.57 -17.37
C ALA A 4 2.33 49.31 -16.55
N ARG A 5 2.20 49.43 -15.22
CA ARG A 5 3.21 50.10 -14.38
C ARG A 5 4.31 49.18 -13.82
N CYS A 6 4.23 47.86 -14.01
CA CYS A 6 5.27 46.91 -13.59
C CYS A 6 6.21 46.43 -14.71
N ALA A 7 5.94 46.77 -15.97
CA ALA A 7 6.70 46.28 -17.12
C ALA A 7 7.95 47.14 -17.47
N GLY A 8 8.32 48.10 -16.61
CA GLY A 8 9.34 49.12 -16.90
C GLY A 8 10.68 48.99 -16.17
N LYS A 9 11.07 47.82 -15.64
CA LYS A 9 12.41 47.58 -15.08
C LYS A 9 12.92 46.16 -15.38
N THR A 10 13.12 45.86 -16.67
CA THR A 10 14.06 44.83 -17.12
C THR A 10 15.47 45.39 -17.09
N SER A 11 16.09 45.41 -15.92
CA SER A 11 17.55 45.51 -15.74
C SER A 11 17.87 45.41 -14.25
N MET A 12 18.97 44.73 -13.95
CA MET A 12 19.70 44.80 -12.68
C MET A 12 19.18 43.93 -11.53
N TYR A 13 19.60 42.66 -11.54
CA TYR A 13 19.86 41.93 -10.31
C TYR A 13 20.78 42.76 -9.40
N PRO A 14 20.40 43.11 -8.15
CA PRO A 14 21.37 43.60 -7.21
C PRO A 14 22.21 42.41 -6.72
N LYS A 15 23.44 42.31 -7.22
CA LYS A 15 24.52 41.55 -6.56
C LYS A 15 24.79 42.22 -5.21
N HIS A 16 24.10 41.81 -4.15
CA HIS A 16 24.53 42.12 -2.80
C HIS A 16 25.84 41.37 -2.53
N ARG A 17 26.96 42.11 -2.56
CA ARG A 17 28.25 41.68 -2.01
C ARG A 17 28.06 41.47 -0.51
N TYR A 18 28.16 40.21 -0.07
CA TYR A 18 28.36 39.89 1.33
C TYR A 18 29.80 40.27 1.70
N ASN A 19 29.97 41.20 2.64
CA ASN A 19 31.24 41.40 3.33
C ASN A 19 31.55 40.13 4.15
N LEU A 20 32.63 39.45 3.77
CA LEU A 20 33.25 38.36 4.50
C LEU A 20 33.99 38.95 5.71
N GLY A 21 33.55 38.56 6.91
CA GLY A 21 34.18 39.04 8.16
C GLY A 21 33.43 38.61 9.40
N ALA A 22 33.17 37.30 9.54
CA ALA A 22 32.97 36.60 10.80
C ALA A 22 32.63 35.15 10.46
N MET A 23 33.45 34.24 10.98
CA MET A 23 33.24 32.79 10.96
C MET A 23 31.92 32.45 11.68
N LYS A 24 30.80 32.57 10.96
CA LYS A 24 29.49 32.07 11.39
C LYS A 24 29.47 30.58 11.07
N ILE A 25 29.47 29.76 12.11
CA ILE A 25 28.89 28.42 12.04
C ILE A 25 27.45 28.64 11.56
N THR A 26 27.21 28.40 10.28
CA THR A 26 25.91 28.65 9.64
C THR A 26 24.98 27.54 10.09
N LEU A 27 24.10 27.84 11.05
CA LEU A 27 22.91 27.04 11.28
C LEU A 27 22.24 26.78 9.92
N PRO A 28 22.04 25.51 9.52
CA PRO A 28 21.37 25.23 8.26
C PRO A 28 19.97 25.84 8.30
N GLY A 29 19.60 26.57 7.25
CA GLY A 29 18.23 27.08 7.10
C GLY A 29 17.21 25.97 7.32
N LEU A 30 16.04 26.30 7.90
CA LEU A 30 14.96 25.36 8.23
C LEU A 30 14.61 24.39 7.09
N ARG A 31 14.75 24.82 5.84
CA ARG A 31 14.57 24.01 4.63
C ARG A 31 15.64 22.95 4.44
N ASN A 32 16.90 23.22 4.78
CA ASN A 32 17.99 22.25 4.69
C ASN A 32 17.84 21.18 5.77
N ILE A 33 17.47 21.56 6.99
CA ILE A 33 17.13 20.61 8.07
C ILE A 33 15.99 19.70 7.62
N ARG A 34 14.92 20.27 7.06
CA ARG A 34 13.80 19.50 6.51
C ARG A 34 14.22 18.55 5.40
N ARG A 35 15.07 19.00 4.47
CA ARG A 35 15.57 18.17 3.35
C ARG A 35 16.44 17.02 3.85
N LEU A 36 17.28 17.26 4.84
CA LEU A 36 18.11 16.23 5.48
C LEU A 36 17.21 15.17 6.12
N TYR A 37 16.21 15.59 6.91
CA TYR A 37 15.26 14.70 7.55
C TYR A 37 14.42 13.93 6.53
N ALA A 38 13.89 14.59 5.51
CA ALA A 38 13.16 13.94 4.42
C ALA A 38 14.03 12.92 3.66
N GLY A 39 15.29 13.26 3.38
CA GLY A 39 16.25 12.35 2.76
C GLY A 39 16.52 11.13 3.62
N PHE A 40 16.69 11.32 4.93
CA PHE A 40 16.86 10.25 5.91
C PHE A 40 15.65 9.30 5.96
N PHE A 41 14.43 9.82 6.09
CA PHE A 41 13.22 8.97 6.13
C PHE A 41 12.94 8.25 4.81
N LEU A 42 13.21 8.90 3.67
CA LEU A 42 13.10 8.26 2.37
C LEU A 42 14.14 7.13 2.22
N GLY A 43 15.38 7.38 2.62
CA GLY A 43 16.45 6.37 2.65
C GLY A 43 16.10 5.19 3.56
N LEU A 44 15.57 5.49 4.76
CA LEU A 44 15.11 4.49 5.72
C LEU A 44 13.97 3.64 5.14
N PHE A 45 13.01 4.26 4.44
CA PHE A 45 11.91 3.54 3.78
C PHE A 45 12.43 2.55 2.73
N PHE A 46 13.33 2.99 1.84
CA PHE A 46 13.92 2.10 0.84
C PHE A 46 14.84 1.04 1.47
N PHE A 47 15.54 1.38 2.55
CA PHE A 47 16.34 0.44 3.32
C PHE A 47 15.47 -0.70 3.87
N PHE A 48 14.37 -0.41 4.57
CA PHE A 48 13.44 -1.44 5.05
C PHE A 48 12.82 -2.24 3.92
N LEU A 49 12.51 -1.62 2.78
CA LEU A 49 11.95 -2.30 1.62
C LEU A 49 12.93 -3.30 0.98
N VAL A 50 14.23 -2.98 0.98
CA VAL A 50 15.29 -3.89 0.53
C VAL A 50 15.59 -4.96 1.58
N VAL A 51 15.63 -4.59 2.86
CA VAL A 51 15.86 -5.50 4.01
C VAL A 51 14.69 -6.46 4.24
N ALA A 52 13.47 -6.11 3.84
CA ALA A 52 12.27 -6.96 3.85
C ALA A 52 12.35 -8.19 2.92
N HIS A 53 13.56 -8.63 2.56
CA HIS A 53 13.82 -9.88 1.87
C HIS A 53 14.08 -11.01 2.87
N PHE A 54 13.64 -12.23 2.53
CA PHE A 54 13.78 -13.41 3.37
C PHE A 54 15.20 -13.66 3.89
N ARG A 55 16.26 -13.40 3.10
CA ARG A 55 17.67 -13.60 3.51
C ARG A 55 18.15 -12.68 4.64
N ARG A 56 17.46 -11.56 4.93
CA ARG A 56 17.90 -10.54 5.91
C ARG A 56 16.91 -10.29 7.04
N MET A 57 15.92 -11.17 7.21
CA MET A 57 14.95 -11.11 8.32
C MET A 57 15.60 -11.54 9.65
N GLN A 58 16.64 -10.84 10.11
CA GLN A 58 17.24 -11.02 11.44
C GLN A 58 16.60 -10.03 12.43
N GLY A 59 15.32 -10.23 12.75
CA GLY A 59 14.66 -9.53 13.87
C GLY A 59 14.29 -8.06 13.65
N TYR A 60 14.26 -7.56 12.41
CA TYR A 60 13.83 -6.19 12.10
C TYR A 60 12.30 -6.08 11.98
N ASP A 61 11.72 -5.06 12.64
CA ASP A 61 10.30 -4.69 12.52
C ASP A 61 10.02 -3.99 11.17
N ILE A 62 9.88 -4.79 10.13
CA ILE A 62 9.56 -4.36 8.76
C ILE A 62 8.24 -3.56 8.62
N PRO A 63 7.16 -3.81 9.37
CA PRO A 63 5.92 -3.06 9.21
C PRO A 63 5.95 -1.63 9.81
N PHE A 64 7.08 -1.17 10.37
CA PHE A 64 7.18 0.11 11.09
C PHE A 64 6.50 1.30 10.40
N PHE A 65 6.77 1.52 9.11
CA PHE A 65 6.16 2.63 8.35
C PHE A 65 4.65 2.47 8.13
N LEU A 66 4.17 1.23 8.04
CA LEU A 66 2.74 0.92 7.84
C LEU A 66 1.96 1.01 9.15
N GLU A 67 2.59 0.68 10.29
CA GLU A 67 2.01 0.81 11.63
C GLU A 67 1.89 2.27 12.09
N LEU A 68 2.79 3.12 11.59
CA LEU A 68 2.81 4.56 11.85
C LEU A 68 1.67 5.31 11.12
N ASP A 69 0.94 4.65 10.22
CA ASP A 69 -0.12 5.27 9.44
C ASP A 69 -1.45 5.43 10.22
N PRO A 70 -1.88 6.68 10.51
CA PRO A 70 -3.07 6.92 11.31
C PRO A 70 -4.39 6.72 10.54
N LEU A 71 -4.38 6.81 9.20
CA LEU A 71 -5.57 6.49 8.40
C LEU A 71 -5.86 5.00 8.44
N VAL A 72 -4.81 4.18 8.36
CA VAL A 72 -4.89 2.73 8.50
C VAL A 72 -5.40 2.35 9.88
N ALA A 73 -4.87 2.97 10.95
CA ALA A 73 -5.34 2.77 12.33
C ALA A 73 -6.84 3.07 12.48
N LEU A 74 -7.29 4.22 11.97
CA LEU A 74 -8.71 4.60 12.01
C LEU A 74 -9.58 3.63 11.19
N GLY A 75 -9.17 3.29 9.96
CA GLY A 75 -9.94 2.38 9.11
C GLY A 75 -10.05 0.97 9.69
N GLY A 76 -8.96 0.45 10.28
CA GLY A 76 -8.94 -0.84 10.97
C GLY A 76 -9.83 -0.87 12.21
N PHE A 77 -9.82 0.22 13.00
CA PHE A 77 -10.72 0.37 14.14
C PHE A 77 -12.20 0.42 13.72
N LEU A 78 -12.55 1.17 12.66
CA LEU A 78 -13.93 1.27 12.19
C LEU A 78 -14.47 -0.05 11.61
N THR A 79 -13.62 -0.83 10.95
CA THR A 79 -14.02 -2.09 10.29
C THR A 79 -14.09 -3.27 11.26
N SER A 80 -13.11 -3.37 12.17
CA SER A 80 -12.94 -4.56 13.01
C SER A 80 -13.31 -4.33 14.48
N GLN A 81 -13.60 -3.09 14.88
CA GLN A 81 -13.84 -2.67 16.28
C GLN A 81 -12.70 -3.03 17.25
N THR A 82 -11.55 -3.46 16.72
CA THR A 82 -10.37 -3.86 17.48
C THR A 82 -9.15 -3.13 16.94
N LEU A 83 -8.25 -2.70 17.83
CA LEU A 83 -6.97 -2.10 17.45
C LEU A 83 -5.86 -3.12 17.67
N TYR A 84 -5.14 -3.44 16.60
CA TYR A 84 -3.95 -4.29 16.69
C TYR A 84 -2.81 -3.53 17.38
N LYS A 85 -1.99 -4.23 18.18
CA LYS A 85 -0.97 -3.61 19.05
C LYS A 85 -0.02 -2.66 18.32
N GLY A 86 0.38 -3.01 17.08
CA GLY A 86 1.25 -2.17 16.25
C GLY A 86 0.62 -0.80 15.89
N MET A 87 -0.70 -0.72 15.78
CA MET A 87 -1.40 0.50 15.35
C MET A 87 -1.38 1.61 16.42
N ILE A 88 -0.98 1.30 17.66
CA ILE A 88 -0.76 2.30 18.70
C ILE A 88 0.34 3.28 18.28
N LEU A 89 1.29 2.84 17.45
CA LEU A 89 2.37 3.68 16.93
C LEU A 89 1.87 4.88 16.11
N SER A 90 0.67 4.79 15.52
CA SER A 90 0.05 5.91 14.81
C SER A 90 -0.18 7.16 15.68
N LEU A 91 -0.27 7.00 17.01
CA LEU A 91 -0.35 8.12 17.95
C LEU A 91 0.90 9.01 17.89
N ALA A 92 2.06 8.46 17.53
CA ALA A 92 3.29 9.21 17.33
C ALA A 92 3.18 10.24 16.19
N ILE A 93 2.20 10.10 15.29
CA ILE A 93 1.89 11.08 14.25
C ILE A 93 0.69 11.94 14.63
N ILE A 94 -0.35 11.37 15.24
CA ILE A 94 -1.55 12.11 15.64
C ILE A 94 -1.20 13.19 16.67
N ILE A 95 -0.47 12.83 17.74
CA ILE A 95 -0.17 13.74 18.84
C ILE A 95 0.61 14.96 18.33
N PRO A 96 1.76 14.83 17.63
CA PRO A 96 2.47 16.00 17.14
C PRO A 96 1.69 16.73 16.05
N THR A 97 0.79 16.09 15.30
CA THR A 97 -0.08 16.78 14.32
C THR A 97 -1.06 17.72 15.02
N LEU A 98 -1.58 17.35 16.20
CA LEU A 98 -2.45 18.22 17.01
C LEU A 98 -1.70 19.42 17.60
N PHE A 99 -0.36 19.41 17.66
CA PHE A 99 0.42 20.55 18.12
C PHE A 99 0.99 21.37 16.96
N LEU A 100 1.66 20.70 16.02
CA LEU A 100 2.46 21.29 14.95
C LEU A 100 1.70 21.48 13.63
N GLY A 101 0.53 20.85 13.48
CA GLY A 101 -0.19 20.75 12.23
C GLY A 101 0.34 19.63 11.32
N ARG A 102 0.05 19.69 10.02
CA ARG A 102 0.29 18.60 9.06
C ARG A 102 1.77 18.50 8.62
N PHE A 103 2.67 18.19 9.55
CA PHE A 103 4.11 18.04 9.27
C PHE A 103 4.44 16.75 8.52
N PHE A 104 3.74 15.64 8.79
CA PHE A 104 4.02 14.31 8.25
C PHE A 104 4.24 14.29 6.72
N CYS A 105 3.40 14.98 5.95
CA CYS A 105 3.44 14.97 4.49
C CYS A 105 4.72 15.57 3.87
N SER A 106 5.46 16.41 4.59
CA SER A 106 6.68 17.05 4.05
C SER A 106 7.98 16.61 4.72
N TRP A 107 7.89 15.86 5.83
CA TRP A 107 9.02 15.48 6.66
C TRP A 107 9.24 13.96 6.66
N VAL A 108 8.17 13.16 6.70
CA VAL A 108 8.25 11.69 6.91
C VAL A 108 7.70 10.90 5.72
N CYS A 109 6.57 11.34 5.14
CA CYS A 109 5.84 10.56 4.14
C CYS A 109 6.66 10.31 2.85
N PRO A 110 6.93 9.04 2.47
CA PRO A 110 7.76 8.73 1.30
C PRO A 110 7.14 9.26 0.00
N LEU A 111 5.81 9.10 -0.19
CA LEU A 111 5.13 9.64 -1.37
C LEU A 111 5.15 11.16 -1.43
N GLY A 112 5.01 11.84 -0.29
CA GLY A 112 5.08 13.30 -0.22
C GLY A 112 6.46 13.84 -0.61
N ILE A 113 7.51 13.14 -0.18
CA ILE A 113 8.91 13.47 -0.51
C ILE A 113 9.18 13.18 -1.99
N LEU A 114 8.76 12.03 -2.52
CA LEU A 114 8.87 11.72 -3.95
C LEU A 114 8.19 12.81 -4.80
N ASN A 115 6.93 13.13 -4.51
CA ASN A 115 6.21 14.21 -5.22
C ASN A 115 6.95 15.55 -5.11
N GLN A 116 7.60 15.85 -3.98
CA GLN A 116 8.41 17.06 -3.85
C GLN A 116 9.64 17.04 -4.76
N ILE A 117 10.37 15.93 -4.83
CA ILE A 117 11.54 15.76 -5.70
C ILE A 117 11.12 15.92 -7.17
N PHE A 118 10.07 15.23 -7.60
CA PHE A 118 9.55 15.32 -8.97
C PHE A 118 9.02 16.73 -9.31
N SER A 119 8.38 17.42 -8.35
CA SER A 119 7.90 18.80 -8.55
C SER A 119 9.01 19.86 -8.63
N LEU A 120 10.20 19.57 -8.09
CA LEU A 120 11.37 20.45 -8.12
C LEU A 120 12.34 20.11 -9.26
N GLY A 121 12.34 18.87 -9.73
CA GLY A 121 13.15 18.39 -10.85
C GLY A 121 12.60 18.73 -12.23
N ALA A 122 13.08 18.02 -13.26
CA ALA A 122 12.80 18.30 -14.68
C ALA A 122 11.31 18.28 -15.08
N ILE A 123 10.47 17.62 -14.28
CA ILE A 123 9.05 17.42 -14.55
C ILE A 123 8.19 18.49 -13.87
N GLY A 124 8.73 19.36 -13.01
CA GLY A 124 7.95 20.40 -12.33
C GLY A 124 7.45 21.54 -13.24
N PRO A 125 6.44 22.32 -12.79
CA PRO A 125 6.03 23.53 -13.49
C PRO A 125 7.16 24.57 -13.51
N ARG A 126 7.27 25.29 -14.64
CA ARG A 126 8.25 26.38 -14.85
C ARG A 126 8.11 27.44 -13.76
N LEU A 127 9.21 28.09 -13.38
CA LEU A 127 9.24 29.08 -12.31
C LEU A 127 8.17 30.19 -12.49
N SER A 128 7.98 30.67 -13.73
CA SER A 128 6.96 31.66 -14.08
C SER A 128 5.51 31.19 -13.86
N GLN A 129 5.25 29.88 -13.97
CA GLN A 129 3.92 29.29 -13.81
C GLN A 129 3.64 28.83 -12.36
N ARG A 130 4.68 28.75 -11.50
CA ARG A 130 4.53 28.26 -10.12
C ARG A 130 3.58 29.10 -9.28
N TYR A 131 3.51 30.40 -9.53
CA TYR A 131 2.55 31.27 -8.85
C TYR A 131 1.10 30.79 -9.05
N GLN A 132 0.67 30.63 -10.31
CA GLN A 132 -0.69 30.18 -10.65
C GLN A 132 -0.94 28.71 -10.31
N ALA A 133 0.11 27.88 -10.31
CA ALA A 133 0.01 26.47 -9.92
C ALA A 133 -0.11 26.27 -8.39
N ASN A 134 0.38 27.23 -7.60
CA ASN A 134 0.29 27.22 -6.14
C ASN A 134 -0.92 27.97 -5.59
N ALA A 135 -1.64 28.72 -6.42
CA ALA A 135 -2.92 29.31 -6.02
C ALA A 135 -3.90 28.21 -5.55
N TYR A 136 -4.71 28.55 -4.55
CA TYR A 136 -5.75 27.65 -4.05
C TYR A 136 -6.79 27.35 -5.14
N ARG A 137 -7.23 26.08 -5.24
CA ARG A 137 -8.25 25.65 -6.19
C ARG A 137 -9.35 24.85 -5.48
N PRO A 138 -10.62 25.00 -5.88
CA PRO A 138 -11.72 24.21 -5.31
C PRO A 138 -11.55 22.69 -5.45
N MET A 139 -10.75 22.23 -6.42
CA MET A 139 -10.43 20.81 -6.63
C MET A 139 -9.73 20.18 -5.41
N PHE A 140 -9.05 20.97 -4.57
CA PHE A 140 -8.41 20.45 -3.35
C PHE A 140 -9.43 19.94 -2.32
N ARG A 141 -10.72 20.24 -2.50
CA ARG A 141 -11.79 19.67 -1.67
C ARG A 141 -12.01 18.17 -1.95
N PHE A 142 -11.56 17.65 -3.09
CA PHE A 142 -11.80 16.26 -3.52
C PHE A 142 -11.26 15.21 -2.53
N LYS A 143 -10.07 15.40 -1.96
CA LYS A 143 -9.49 14.49 -0.94
C LYS A 143 -10.38 14.32 0.28
N TYR A 144 -11.17 15.33 0.66
CA TYR A 144 -12.10 15.23 1.79
C TYR A 144 -13.30 14.35 1.44
N TYR A 145 -13.83 14.48 0.22
CA TYR A 145 -14.88 13.58 -0.27
C TYR A 145 -14.37 12.14 -0.42
N ALA A 146 -13.15 11.95 -0.94
CA ALA A 146 -12.51 10.64 -1.02
C ALA A 146 -12.34 10.01 0.36
N LEU A 147 -11.90 10.80 1.36
CA LEU A 147 -11.83 10.35 2.76
C LEU A 147 -13.21 9.93 3.28
N THR A 148 -14.24 10.75 3.08
CA THR A 148 -15.60 10.43 3.53
C THR A 148 -16.11 9.12 2.93
N VAL A 149 -15.96 8.92 1.62
CA VAL A 149 -16.34 7.66 0.96
C VAL A 149 -15.62 6.47 1.57
N LEU A 150 -14.29 6.57 1.77
CA LEU A 150 -13.50 5.48 2.35
C LEU A 150 -13.89 5.15 3.79
N LEU A 151 -14.22 6.16 4.61
CA LEU A 151 -14.68 5.93 5.99
C LEU A 151 -16.08 5.30 6.03
N VAL A 152 -16.98 5.71 5.14
CA VAL A 152 -18.31 5.08 5.01
C VAL A 152 -18.20 3.62 4.58
N VAL A 153 -17.33 3.33 3.60
CA VAL A 153 -17.05 1.96 3.14
C VAL A 153 -16.41 1.13 4.27
N ALA A 154 -15.51 1.73 5.07
CA ALA A 154 -14.94 1.09 6.25
C ALA A 154 -15.99 0.77 7.32
N LEU A 155 -16.98 1.64 7.55
CA LEU A 155 -18.12 1.36 8.44
C LEU A 155 -18.97 0.18 7.93
N GLY A 156 -19.07 0.00 6.62
CA GLY A 156 -19.71 -1.16 5.98
C GLY A 156 -18.88 -2.46 6.01
N GLY A 157 -17.71 -2.45 6.67
CA GLY A 157 -16.81 -3.61 6.80
C GLY A 157 -15.80 -3.77 5.66
N GLY A 158 -15.77 -2.89 4.67
CA GLY A 158 -14.79 -2.96 3.57
C GLY A 158 -13.56 -2.09 3.84
N LEU A 159 -12.39 -2.68 4.14
CA LEU A 159 -11.17 -1.89 4.35
C LEU A 159 -10.52 -1.49 3.00
N GLN A 160 -11.01 -0.42 2.38
CA GLN A 160 -10.47 0.12 1.13
C GLN A 160 -9.52 1.31 1.30
N THR A 161 -9.30 1.77 2.54
CA THR A 161 -8.39 2.87 2.85
C THR A 161 -6.97 2.62 2.33
N GLY A 162 -6.49 1.38 2.41
CA GLY A 162 -5.17 0.97 1.93
C GLY A 162 -4.94 1.12 0.42
N LEU A 163 -6.00 1.27 -0.37
CA LEU A 163 -5.90 1.48 -1.82
C LEU A 163 -5.32 2.85 -2.18
N LEU A 164 -5.80 3.89 -1.48
CA LEU A 164 -5.42 5.28 -1.66
C LEU A 164 -4.48 5.78 -0.55
N ASP A 165 -4.06 4.89 0.33
CA ASP A 165 -3.08 5.19 1.35
C ASP A 165 -1.71 5.46 0.70
N PRO A 166 -1.06 6.61 0.95
CA PRO A 166 0.19 6.94 0.29
C PRO A 166 1.32 5.97 0.62
N ILE A 167 1.38 5.40 1.83
CA ILE A 167 2.48 4.50 2.24
C ILE A 167 2.27 3.13 1.61
N ALA A 168 1.08 2.56 1.75
CA ALA A 168 0.73 1.28 1.12
C ALA A 168 0.83 1.34 -0.40
N LEU A 169 0.46 2.46 -1.02
CA LEU A 169 0.60 2.69 -2.46
C LEU A 169 2.06 2.62 -2.92
N VAL A 170 2.98 3.32 -2.26
CA VAL A 170 4.41 3.27 -2.63
C VAL A 170 4.95 1.86 -2.39
N PHE A 171 4.66 1.28 -1.22
CA PHE A 171 5.17 -0.05 -0.88
C PHE A 171 4.73 -1.09 -1.92
N ARG A 172 3.42 -1.15 -2.23
CA ARG A 172 2.87 -2.05 -3.25
C ARG A 172 3.47 -1.80 -4.63
N SER A 173 3.57 -0.55 -5.07
CA SER A 173 4.12 -0.22 -6.39
C SER A 173 5.58 -0.62 -6.54
N MET A 174 6.37 -0.44 -5.47
CA MET A 174 7.75 -0.87 -5.43
C MET A 174 7.88 -2.39 -5.39
N VAL A 175 7.06 -3.11 -4.62
CA VAL A 175 7.13 -4.58 -4.52
C VAL A 175 6.68 -5.27 -5.81
N VAL A 176 5.57 -4.83 -6.39
CA VAL A 176 4.94 -5.49 -7.54
C VAL A 176 5.63 -5.11 -8.86
N SER A 177 6.19 -3.90 -8.95
CA SER A 177 6.71 -3.36 -10.22
C SER A 177 8.16 -2.87 -10.12
N GLY A 178 8.48 -2.07 -9.10
CA GLY A 178 9.79 -1.41 -8.98
C GLY A 178 10.97 -2.37 -8.78
N LEU A 179 10.91 -3.21 -7.74
CA LEU A 179 11.98 -4.16 -7.41
C LEU A 179 12.14 -5.27 -8.46
N PRO A 180 11.06 -5.87 -9.02
CA PRO A 180 11.22 -6.81 -10.14
C PRO A 180 11.96 -6.20 -11.33
N LEU A 181 11.66 -4.94 -11.69
CA LEU A 181 12.39 -4.23 -12.74
C LEU A 181 13.88 -4.06 -12.38
N LEU A 182 14.19 -3.62 -11.16
CA LEU A 182 15.57 -3.49 -10.70
C LEU A 182 16.33 -4.83 -10.69
N ASP A 183 15.64 -5.93 -10.37
CA ASP A 183 16.19 -7.28 -10.40
C ASP A 183 16.50 -7.74 -11.83
N THR A 184 15.64 -7.42 -12.81
CA THR A 184 15.93 -7.71 -14.23
C THR A 184 17.17 -6.99 -14.77
N VAL A 185 17.55 -5.86 -14.16
CA VAL A 185 18.75 -5.09 -14.51
C VAL A 185 20.02 -5.61 -13.81
N GLY A 186 19.90 -6.64 -12.96
CA GLY A 186 21.06 -7.37 -12.40
C GLY A 186 21.41 -7.03 -10.95
N LEU A 187 20.53 -6.36 -10.19
CA LEU A 187 20.79 -6.01 -8.78
C LEU A 187 20.63 -7.17 -7.78
N GLY A 188 20.22 -8.37 -8.23
CA GLY A 188 20.20 -9.59 -7.40
C GLY A 188 19.38 -9.46 -6.11
N ILE A 189 18.25 -8.77 -6.18
CA ILE A 189 17.39 -8.45 -5.02
C ILE A 189 16.49 -9.64 -4.66
N TYR A 190 16.14 -10.47 -5.66
CA TYR A 190 15.37 -11.69 -5.46
C TYR A 190 16.22 -12.93 -5.71
N SER A 191 15.91 -14.01 -4.98
CA SER A 191 16.54 -15.32 -5.22
C SER A 191 15.97 -16.03 -6.46
N ASN A 192 14.72 -15.71 -6.84
CA ASN A 192 14.06 -16.18 -8.05
C ASN A 192 13.42 -14.97 -8.74
N LYS A 193 13.43 -14.91 -10.08
CA LYS A 193 12.80 -13.81 -10.84
C LYS A 193 11.31 -13.72 -10.46
N PRO A 194 10.87 -12.69 -9.74
CA PRO A 194 9.48 -12.60 -9.32
C PRO A 194 8.64 -12.15 -10.51
N ILE A 195 7.57 -12.88 -10.80
CA ILE A 195 6.55 -12.47 -11.76
C ILE A 195 5.34 -12.06 -10.95
N PHE A 196 4.94 -10.80 -11.05
CA PHE A 196 3.71 -10.33 -10.43
C PHE A 196 2.64 -10.01 -11.46
N GLN A 197 1.46 -10.62 -11.30
CA GLN A 197 0.30 -10.30 -12.14
C GLN A 197 -0.13 -8.85 -11.88
N GLY A 198 -0.53 -8.14 -12.95
CA GLY A 198 -0.96 -6.74 -12.84
C GLY A 198 0.15 -5.73 -12.54
N GLY A 199 1.43 -6.12 -12.49
CA GLY A 199 2.53 -5.21 -12.18
C GLY A 199 2.68 -4.02 -13.13
N LEU A 200 2.37 -4.20 -14.43
CA LEU A 200 2.37 -3.09 -15.39
C LEU A 200 1.30 -2.05 -15.05
N LEU A 201 0.07 -2.49 -14.73
CA LEU A 201 -1.03 -1.59 -14.38
C LEU A 201 -0.68 -0.75 -13.14
N VAL A 202 -0.14 -1.40 -12.10
CA VAL A 202 0.29 -0.72 -10.88
C VAL A 202 1.40 0.30 -11.18
N ALA A 203 2.36 -0.08 -12.03
CA ALA A 203 3.44 0.81 -12.46
C ALA A 203 2.90 2.04 -13.20
N VAL A 204 2.00 1.84 -14.16
CA VAL A 204 1.40 2.93 -14.95
C VAL A 204 0.62 3.89 -14.04
N ILE A 205 -0.18 3.37 -13.10
CA ILE A 205 -0.90 4.21 -12.12
C ILE A 205 0.08 5.02 -11.27
N PHE A 206 1.13 4.37 -10.75
CA PHE A 206 2.12 5.03 -9.90
C PHE A 206 2.90 6.11 -10.67
N LEU A 207 3.36 5.81 -11.89
CA LEU A 207 4.06 6.75 -12.75
C LEU A 207 3.14 7.90 -13.17
N ALA A 208 1.86 7.65 -13.44
CA ALA A 208 0.89 8.70 -13.74
C ALA A 208 0.70 9.67 -12.56
N ILE A 209 0.68 9.16 -11.32
CA ILE A 209 0.63 9.98 -10.10
C ILE A 209 1.87 10.87 -9.98
N LEU A 210 3.06 10.33 -10.26
CA LEU A 210 4.30 11.12 -10.25
C LEU A 210 4.35 12.14 -11.40
N ALA A 211 3.92 11.76 -12.60
CA ALA A 211 3.85 12.63 -13.77
C ALA A 211 2.85 13.77 -13.57
N ALA A 212 1.77 13.56 -12.80
CA ALA A 212 0.78 14.60 -12.49
C ALA A 212 1.37 15.83 -11.78
N ASN A 213 2.56 15.71 -11.18
CA ASN A 213 3.30 16.85 -10.63
C ASN A 213 3.70 17.90 -11.69
N ARG A 214 3.63 17.55 -12.98
CA ARG A 214 3.87 18.45 -14.11
C ARG A 214 2.88 19.60 -14.21
N TRP A 215 1.65 19.38 -13.77
CA TRP A 215 0.58 20.37 -13.81
C TRP A 215 0.38 21.04 -12.46
N LEU A 216 0.33 20.26 -11.38
CA LEU A 216 0.17 20.78 -10.02
C LEU A 216 1.25 20.17 -9.11
N PRO A 217 2.08 21.00 -8.45
CA PRO A 217 3.09 20.49 -7.54
C PRO A 217 2.42 19.77 -6.37
N ARG A 218 2.91 18.57 -6.04
CA ARG A 218 2.31 17.68 -5.03
C ARG A 218 0.84 17.38 -5.30
N PHE A 219 0.49 17.08 -6.56
CA PHE A 219 -0.86 16.76 -6.99
C PHE A 219 -1.57 15.77 -6.06
N TRP A 220 -0.92 14.64 -5.74
CA TRP A 220 -1.48 13.62 -4.84
C TRP A 220 -1.87 14.17 -3.47
N CYS A 221 -0.95 14.88 -2.80
CA CYS A 221 -1.15 15.38 -1.44
C CYS A 221 -2.19 16.50 -1.34
N ARG A 222 -2.42 17.24 -2.43
CA ARG A 222 -3.38 18.34 -2.54
C ARG A 222 -4.77 17.88 -2.97
N VAL A 223 -4.86 16.93 -3.89
CA VAL A 223 -6.12 16.57 -4.55
C VAL A 223 -6.70 15.24 -4.08
N VAL A 224 -5.89 14.18 -3.98
CA VAL A 224 -6.40 12.80 -3.87
C VAL A 224 -6.20 12.17 -2.48
N CYS A 225 -5.10 12.51 -1.81
CA CYS A 225 -4.62 11.79 -0.63
C CYS A 225 -5.59 11.84 0.57
N PRO A 226 -6.24 10.72 0.95
CA PRO A 226 -7.17 10.67 2.08
C PRO A 226 -6.45 10.81 3.43
N LEU A 227 -5.24 10.26 3.57
CA LEU A 227 -4.41 10.46 4.77
C LEU A 227 -4.10 11.95 4.96
N GLY A 228 -3.85 12.64 3.86
CA GLY A 228 -3.64 14.07 3.83
C GLY A 228 -4.86 14.88 4.25
N ALA A 229 -6.05 14.46 3.82
CA ALA A 229 -7.31 15.04 4.26
C ALA A 229 -7.51 14.81 5.76
N PHE A 230 -7.28 13.59 6.25
CA PHE A 230 -7.43 13.23 7.66
C PHE A 230 -6.53 14.09 8.56
N LEU A 231 -5.23 14.16 8.26
CA LEU A 231 -4.30 15.03 8.98
C LEU A 231 -4.64 16.52 8.84
N GLY A 232 -5.24 16.93 7.71
CA GLY A 232 -5.72 18.30 7.51
C GLY A 232 -6.97 18.64 8.31
N VAL A 233 -7.84 17.65 8.59
CA VAL A 233 -8.94 17.79 9.55
C VAL A 233 -8.39 17.93 10.96
N LEU A 234 -7.42 17.09 11.35
CA LEU A 234 -6.79 17.16 12.67
C LEU A 234 -6.01 18.46 12.89
N SER A 235 -5.34 18.98 11.86
CA SER A 235 -4.54 20.21 11.97
C SER A 235 -5.38 21.47 12.20
N ARG A 236 -6.72 21.42 12.11
CA ARG A 236 -7.59 22.54 12.50
C ARG A 236 -7.42 22.91 13.98
N TRP A 237 -7.12 21.92 14.81
CA TRP A 237 -6.92 22.08 16.24
C TRP A 237 -5.46 22.38 16.60
N SER A 238 -4.58 22.55 15.61
CA SER A 238 -3.16 22.77 15.90
C SER A 238 -2.92 24.07 16.66
N VAL A 239 -2.14 23.99 17.74
CA VAL A 239 -1.79 25.16 18.56
C VAL A 239 -0.79 26.05 17.82
N PHE A 240 0.15 25.44 17.11
CA PHE A 240 1.18 26.13 16.33
C PHE A 240 0.84 26.11 14.84
N GLY A 241 1.28 27.16 14.15
CA GLY A 241 1.01 27.37 12.74
C GLY A 241 1.90 28.45 12.13
N ILE A 242 1.85 28.60 10.81
CA ILE A 242 2.51 29.70 10.13
C ILE A 242 1.63 30.94 10.30
N GLN A 243 2.20 32.01 10.83
CA GLN A 243 1.52 33.27 11.09
C GLN A 243 2.13 34.37 10.24
N ARG A 244 1.28 35.28 9.76
CA ARG A 244 1.67 36.49 9.03
C ARG A 244 1.46 37.71 9.91
N ASP A 245 2.52 38.47 10.14
CA ASP A 245 2.45 39.79 10.75
C ASP A 245 1.97 40.79 9.70
N VAL A 246 0.74 41.27 9.84
CA VAL A 246 0.10 42.14 8.83
C VAL A 246 0.85 43.47 8.67
N GLU A 247 1.40 43.99 9.76
CA GLU A 247 2.14 45.27 9.80
C GLU A 247 3.45 45.24 9.02
N LYS A 248 4.12 44.08 8.96
CA LYS A 248 5.41 43.92 8.26
C LYS A 248 5.23 43.53 6.79
N CYS A 249 4.03 43.09 6.40
CA CYS A 249 3.80 42.48 5.10
C CYS A 249 3.39 43.54 4.07
N ASN A 250 4.23 43.74 3.05
CA ASN A 250 3.95 44.62 1.92
C ASN A 250 3.14 43.96 0.77
N GLY A 251 2.65 42.73 0.95
CA GLY A 251 1.80 42.06 -0.04
C GLY A 251 2.51 41.61 -1.33
N CYS A 252 3.85 41.47 -1.33
CA CYS A 252 4.64 41.15 -2.54
C CYS A 252 4.36 39.78 -3.20
N ASN A 253 3.53 38.91 -2.60
CA ASN A 253 3.13 37.60 -3.15
C ASN A 253 4.25 36.58 -3.44
N GLN A 254 5.51 36.86 -3.09
CA GLN A 254 6.63 35.95 -3.36
C GLN A 254 6.49 34.62 -2.59
N CYS A 255 5.95 34.66 -1.37
CA CYS A 255 5.68 33.47 -0.56
C CYS A 255 4.76 32.44 -1.25
N LEU A 256 3.87 32.87 -2.17
CA LEU A 256 3.00 31.99 -2.96
C LEU A 256 3.78 31.18 -4.00
N GLN A 257 4.84 31.73 -4.58
CA GLN A 257 5.66 31.02 -5.58
C GLN A 257 6.34 29.78 -4.99
N SER A 258 6.64 29.82 -3.68
CA SER A 258 7.29 28.73 -2.95
C SER A 258 6.31 27.87 -2.13
N CYS A 259 5.01 28.21 -2.13
CA CYS A 259 3.99 27.51 -1.34
C CYS A 259 3.60 26.17 -1.96
N GLN A 260 4.20 25.08 -1.49
CA GLN A 260 3.91 23.73 -1.98
C GLN A 260 2.59 23.13 -1.44
N GLY A 261 1.94 23.76 -0.46
CA GLY A 261 0.64 23.31 0.05
C GLY A 261 -0.58 23.95 -0.62
N GLY A 262 -0.41 25.07 -1.33
CA GLY A 262 -1.54 25.86 -1.84
C GLY A 262 -2.41 26.44 -0.72
N CYS A 263 -1.81 26.75 0.43
CA CYS A 263 -2.50 27.25 1.64
C CYS A 263 -2.61 28.78 1.70
N ASP A 264 -2.21 29.49 0.63
CA ASP A 264 -2.21 30.95 0.50
C ASP A 264 -1.65 31.71 1.71
N PRO A 265 -0.32 31.78 1.87
CA PRO A 265 0.31 32.47 3.01
C PRO A 265 0.21 34.00 2.95
N ASN A 266 -0.15 34.62 1.81
CA ASN A 266 -0.27 36.08 1.71
C ASN A 266 -1.71 36.56 1.94
N GLY A 267 -2.69 35.83 1.38
CA GLY A 267 -4.10 36.12 1.52
C GLY A 267 -4.70 35.47 2.77
N GLU A 268 -5.79 34.75 2.58
CA GLU A 268 -6.51 34.04 3.64
C GLU A 268 -5.84 32.69 3.90
N TRP A 269 -5.14 32.59 5.03
CA TRP A 269 -4.35 31.41 5.33
C TRP A 269 -5.24 30.19 5.63
N ARG A 270 -5.06 29.12 4.86
CA ARG A 270 -5.79 27.84 5.01
C ARG A 270 -4.93 26.80 5.71
N ARG A 271 -5.11 26.66 7.03
CA ARG A 271 -4.31 25.77 7.89
C ARG A 271 -4.41 24.28 7.51
N SER A 272 -5.58 23.82 7.07
CA SER A 272 -5.83 22.41 6.69
C SER A 272 -5.04 21.96 5.44
N GLU A 273 -4.63 22.91 4.60
CA GLU A 273 -3.86 22.67 3.37
C GLU A 273 -2.34 22.79 3.58
N CYS A 274 -1.90 23.43 4.66
CA CYS A 274 -0.48 23.66 4.92
C CYS A 274 0.26 22.36 5.25
N HIS A 275 1.22 21.96 4.41
CA HIS A 275 2.09 20.79 4.64
C HIS A 275 3.32 21.07 5.53
N LEU A 276 3.37 22.24 6.16
CA LEU A 276 4.48 22.67 7.01
C LEU A 276 5.88 22.51 6.36
N CYS A 277 5.98 22.89 5.07
CA CYS A 277 7.21 22.78 4.30
C CYS A 277 8.23 23.89 4.59
N MET A 278 7.81 24.95 5.27
CA MET A 278 8.60 26.13 5.68
C MET A 278 9.28 26.94 4.57
N ASN A 279 9.07 26.59 3.29
CA ASN A 279 9.71 27.31 2.18
C ASN A 279 9.27 28.79 2.10
N CYS A 280 8.07 29.13 2.56
CA CYS A 280 7.57 30.51 2.54
C CYS A 280 8.25 31.42 3.57
N LEU A 281 8.75 30.87 4.68
CA LEU A 281 9.45 31.61 5.72
C LEU A 281 10.79 32.14 5.19
N GLU A 282 11.55 31.28 4.53
CA GLU A 282 12.88 31.64 3.98
C GLU A 282 12.82 32.55 2.76
N HIS A 283 11.72 32.48 2.00
CA HIS A 283 11.57 33.25 0.76
C HIS A 283 10.89 34.62 1.00
N CYS A 284 10.52 34.94 2.23
CA CYS A 284 9.93 36.24 2.56
C CYS A 284 11.04 37.28 2.74
N PRO A 285 11.14 38.32 1.87
CA PRO A 285 12.20 39.33 1.99
C PRO A 285 12.07 40.17 3.26
N GLU A 286 10.82 40.44 3.69
CA GLU A 286 10.51 41.27 4.86
C GLU A 286 10.52 40.49 6.19
N GLY A 287 10.69 39.16 6.16
CA GLY A 287 10.59 38.33 7.37
C GLY A 287 9.24 38.43 8.09
N ALA A 288 8.16 38.77 7.37
CA ALA A 288 6.82 38.97 7.93
C ALA A 288 6.07 37.66 8.27
N LEU A 289 6.62 36.51 7.85
CA LEU A 289 6.08 35.19 8.17
C LEU A 289 6.91 34.55 9.29
N HIS A 290 6.25 34.00 10.31
CA HIS A 290 6.89 33.25 11.38
C HIS A 290 6.09 31.99 11.73
N TYR A 291 6.74 31.00 12.36
CA TYR A 291 6.05 29.82 12.88
C TYR A 291 5.84 29.97 14.39
N GLY A 292 4.59 29.89 14.86
CA GLY A 292 4.27 30.13 16.25
C GLY A 292 2.79 30.08 16.57
N ARG A 293 2.43 30.61 17.75
CA ARG A 293 1.04 30.78 18.16
C ARG A 293 0.42 32.00 17.47
N PRO A 294 -0.89 31.97 17.16
CA PRO A 294 -1.58 33.13 16.62
C PRO A 294 -1.51 34.30 17.62
N LYS A 295 -1.16 35.48 17.13
CA LYS A 295 -1.19 36.75 17.87
C LYS A 295 -2.40 37.57 17.42
N LYS A 296 -2.81 38.58 18.19
CA LYS A 296 -3.90 39.50 17.77
C LYS A 296 -3.62 40.17 16.42
N THR A 297 -2.35 40.38 16.09
CA THR A 297 -1.86 40.96 14.82
C THR A 297 -1.71 39.95 13.68
N SER A 298 -2.05 38.67 13.91
CA SER A 298 -1.91 37.62 12.90
C SER A 298 -3.10 37.56 11.95
N SER A 299 -2.86 37.18 10.69
CA SER A 299 -3.89 37.08 9.65
C SER A 299 -5.07 36.17 10.03
N VAL A 300 -6.28 36.53 9.59
CA VAL A 300 -7.48 35.70 9.75
C VAL A 300 -7.29 34.37 9.04
N HIS A 301 -7.55 33.28 9.76
CA HIS A 301 -7.45 31.93 9.23
C HIS A 301 -8.81 31.52 8.69
N GLN A 302 -8.84 30.96 7.49
CA GLN A 302 -10.08 30.39 6.99
C GLN A 302 -10.34 29.00 7.59
N PRO A 303 -11.59 28.72 8.00
CA PRO A 303 -11.97 27.40 8.42
C PRO A 303 -11.90 26.42 7.25
N LEU A 304 -11.98 25.13 7.57
CA LEU A 304 -12.04 24.08 6.57
C LEU A 304 -13.25 24.30 5.65
N ASP A 305 -12.96 24.56 4.38
CA ASP A 305 -13.94 24.90 3.36
C ASP A 305 -14.44 23.63 2.66
N VAL A 306 -15.40 22.95 3.30
CA VAL A 306 -16.14 21.82 2.73
C VAL A 306 -17.57 22.24 2.46
N ASN A 307 -18.06 21.96 1.25
CA ASN A 307 -19.46 22.16 0.94
C ASN A 307 -20.29 21.08 1.65
N ARG A 308 -21.08 21.49 2.65
CA ARG A 308 -21.91 20.58 3.47
C ARG A 308 -22.88 19.76 2.62
N ARG A 309 -23.50 20.37 1.61
CA ARG A 309 -24.42 19.70 0.70
C ARG A 309 -23.71 18.60 -0.09
N ARG A 310 -22.55 18.91 -0.68
CA ARG A 310 -21.73 17.90 -1.38
C ARG A 310 -21.24 16.80 -0.46
N LEU A 311 -20.89 17.13 0.78
CA LEU A 311 -20.50 16.12 1.77
C LEU A 311 -21.65 15.13 2.03
N LEU A 312 -22.86 15.63 2.25
CA LEU A 312 -24.05 14.80 2.42
C LEU A 312 -24.34 13.96 1.17
N GLU A 313 -24.29 14.56 -0.03
CA GLU A 313 -24.45 13.86 -1.30
C GLU A 313 -23.42 12.72 -1.46
N THR A 314 -22.15 12.97 -1.10
CA THR A 314 -21.11 11.93 -1.15
C THR A 314 -21.30 10.83 -0.12
N THR A 315 -21.79 11.16 1.07
CA THR A 315 -22.09 10.17 2.12
C THR A 315 -23.27 9.29 1.71
N VAL A 316 -24.38 9.89 1.27
CA VAL A 316 -25.56 9.15 0.80
C VAL A 316 -25.21 8.30 -0.42
N GLY A 317 -24.44 8.85 -1.36
CA GLY A 317 -23.92 8.10 -2.50
C GLY A 317 -23.07 6.91 -2.09
N ALA A 318 -22.17 7.06 -1.11
CA ALA A 318 -21.36 5.95 -0.61
C ALA A 318 -22.20 4.88 0.10
N ILE A 319 -23.18 5.28 0.93
CA ILE A 319 -24.09 4.36 1.64
C ILE A 319 -24.95 3.54 0.67
N THR A 320 -25.34 4.11 -0.47
CA THR A 320 -26.20 3.45 -1.46
C THR A 320 -25.40 2.61 -2.46
N VAL A 321 -24.32 3.17 -3.00
CA VAL A 321 -23.51 2.50 -4.03
C VAL A 321 -22.70 1.34 -3.46
N PHE A 322 -22.17 1.46 -2.23
CA PHE A 322 -21.30 0.41 -1.70
C PHE A 322 -22.03 -0.94 -1.50
N PRO A 323 -23.21 -1.03 -0.84
CA PRO A 323 -23.96 -2.27 -0.74
C PRO A 323 -24.40 -2.81 -2.11
N LEU A 324 -24.81 -1.93 -3.02
CA LEU A 324 -25.20 -2.32 -4.39
C LEU A 324 -24.03 -2.93 -5.15
N MET A 325 -22.85 -2.31 -5.06
CA MET A 325 -21.62 -2.80 -5.66
C MET A 325 -21.18 -4.12 -5.01
N ARG A 326 -21.26 -4.22 -3.68
CA ARG A 326 -20.95 -5.45 -2.95
C ARG A 326 -21.87 -6.57 -3.41
N HIS A 327 -23.18 -6.35 -3.50
CA HIS A 327 -24.14 -7.36 -3.97
C HIS A 327 -23.90 -7.78 -5.43
N SER A 328 -23.73 -6.81 -6.34
CA SER A 328 -23.54 -7.07 -7.78
C SER A 328 -22.22 -7.78 -8.09
N VAL A 329 -21.12 -7.38 -7.45
CA VAL A 329 -19.81 -8.02 -7.64
C VAL A 329 -19.75 -9.36 -6.92
N SER A 330 -20.37 -9.51 -5.74
CA SER A 330 -20.45 -10.80 -5.04
C SER A 330 -21.23 -11.87 -5.83
N ALA A 331 -22.21 -11.47 -6.66
CA ALA A 331 -22.92 -12.40 -7.55
C ALA A 331 -22.02 -13.02 -8.64
N VAL A 332 -20.93 -12.34 -9.01
CA VAL A 332 -19.92 -12.85 -9.98
C VAL A 332 -18.90 -13.77 -9.31
N THR A 333 -18.79 -13.75 -7.97
CA THR A 333 -17.72 -14.42 -7.22
C THR A 333 -18.20 -15.60 -6.36
N LEU A 334 -19.24 -16.31 -6.78
CA LEU A 334 -19.73 -17.52 -6.10
C LEU A 334 -18.69 -18.65 -6.05
N ASP A 335 -17.67 -18.62 -6.91
CA ASP A 335 -16.60 -19.61 -6.93
C ASP A 335 -15.40 -19.18 -6.07
N HIS A 336 -15.52 -19.35 -4.75
CA HIS A 336 -14.42 -19.14 -3.81
C HIS A 336 -13.29 -20.18 -3.94
N SER A 337 -13.40 -21.17 -4.84
CA SER A 337 -12.44 -22.28 -4.93
C SER A 337 -11.04 -21.83 -5.29
N ALA A 338 -10.89 -20.72 -6.03
CA ALA A 338 -9.61 -20.19 -6.48
C ALA A 338 -8.94 -19.23 -5.47
N VAL A 339 -9.67 -18.79 -4.42
CA VAL A 339 -9.16 -17.80 -3.45
C VAL A 339 -8.41 -18.50 -2.32
N ILE A 340 -7.20 -18.97 -2.62
CA ILE A 340 -6.31 -19.56 -1.63
C ILE A 340 -5.50 -18.44 -0.97
N ARG A 341 -5.66 -18.28 0.35
CA ARG A 341 -4.99 -17.24 1.15
C ARG A 341 -3.70 -17.76 1.78
N PRO A 342 -2.75 -16.87 2.14
CA PRO A 342 -1.52 -17.26 2.85
C PRO A 342 -1.81 -17.92 4.21
N PRO A 343 -0.89 -18.76 4.72
CA PRO A 343 -1.06 -19.39 6.03
C PRO A 343 -1.22 -18.35 7.12
N GLY A 344 -2.20 -18.57 8.01
CA GLY A 344 -2.49 -17.69 9.13
C GLY A 344 -3.45 -16.54 8.80
N SER A 345 -3.95 -16.45 7.57
CA SER A 345 -5.07 -15.58 7.24
C SER A 345 -6.30 -15.92 8.08
N LEU A 346 -6.97 -14.90 8.59
CA LEU A 346 -8.27 -15.04 9.26
C LEU A 346 -9.35 -15.52 8.28
N ALA A 347 -10.55 -15.77 8.80
CA ALA A 347 -11.75 -16.00 7.97
C ALA A 347 -11.91 -14.87 6.94
N GLU A 348 -12.45 -15.16 5.76
CA GLU A 348 -12.45 -14.22 4.62
C GLU A 348 -13.02 -12.84 4.98
N GLU A 349 -14.12 -12.80 5.74
CA GLU A 349 -14.74 -11.55 6.18
C GLU A 349 -13.82 -10.71 7.08
N ASP A 350 -13.18 -11.34 8.07
CA ASP A 350 -12.26 -10.67 8.99
C ASP A 350 -10.94 -10.28 8.31
N PHE A 351 -10.49 -11.10 7.36
CA PHE A 351 -9.34 -10.81 6.53
C PHE A 351 -9.59 -9.55 5.67
N ALA A 352 -10.74 -9.46 5.00
CA ALA A 352 -11.14 -8.31 4.19
C ALA A 352 -11.27 -7.03 5.02
N LYS A 353 -11.74 -7.13 6.26
CA LYS A 353 -11.81 -6.02 7.23
C LYS A 353 -10.45 -5.53 7.70
N ARG A 354 -9.37 -6.33 7.62
CA ARG A 354 -8.06 -5.97 8.19
C ARG A 354 -6.96 -5.76 7.13
N CYS A 355 -7.11 -6.30 5.92
CA CYS A 355 -6.06 -6.23 4.91
C CYS A 355 -5.96 -4.83 4.26
N ILE A 356 -4.84 -4.16 4.45
CA ILE A 356 -4.55 -2.83 3.87
C ILE A 356 -3.91 -2.88 2.48
N LYS A 357 -3.85 -4.05 1.84
CA LYS A 357 -3.36 -4.21 0.47
C LYS A 357 -1.92 -3.66 0.25
N CYS A 358 -1.07 -3.74 1.28
CA CYS A 358 0.28 -3.17 1.26
C CYS A 358 1.32 -4.02 0.49
N ALA A 359 1.02 -5.28 0.17
CA ALA A 359 1.93 -6.25 -0.46
C ALA A 359 3.19 -6.65 0.35
N ALA A 360 3.24 -6.35 1.66
CA ALA A 360 4.36 -6.78 2.53
C ALA A 360 4.57 -8.31 2.55
N CYS A 361 3.48 -9.07 2.62
CA CYS A 361 3.53 -10.54 2.57
C CYS A 361 4.05 -11.08 1.21
N MET A 362 3.79 -10.38 0.10
CA MET A 362 4.28 -10.76 -1.23
C MET A 362 5.79 -10.54 -1.34
N ARG A 363 6.29 -9.44 -0.74
CA ARG A 363 7.71 -9.09 -0.76
C ARG A 363 8.60 -10.12 -0.04
N VAL A 364 8.12 -10.64 1.09
CA VAL A 364 8.86 -11.59 1.93
C VAL A 364 8.77 -13.04 1.43
N CYS A 365 7.90 -13.31 0.45
CA CYS A 365 7.66 -14.65 -0.07
C CYS A 365 8.88 -15.16 -0.86
N PRO A 366 9.53 -16.29 -0.47
CA PRO A 366 10.71 -16.80 -1.16
C PRO A 366 10.41 -17.42 -2.53
N THR A 367 9.22 -17.99 -2.68
CA THR A 367 8.77 -18.67 -3.91
C THR A 367 7.95 -17.76 -4.83
N SER A 368 7.66 -16.53 -4.42
CA SER A 368 6.78 -15.59 -5.14
C SER A 368 5.39 -16.17 -5.50
N VAL A 369 4.90 -17.15 -4.72
CA VAL A 369 3.57 -17.76 -4.92
C VAL A 369 2.44 -16.76 -4.66
N LEU A 370 2.68 -15.78 -3.79
CA LEU A 370 1.69 -14.77 -3.43
C LEU A 370 1.63 -13.68 -4.49
N GLN A 371 0.43 -13.52 -5.05
CA GLN A 371 0.13 -12.59 -6.14
C GLN A 371 -0.97 -11.62 -5.71
N PRO A 372 -1.01 -10.40 -6.27
CA PRO A 372 -2.13 -9.50 -6.06
C PRO A 372 -3.35 -10.01 -6.82
N ALA A 373 -4.44 -10.27 -6.10
CA ALA A 373 -5.72 -10.63 -6.70
C ALA A 373 -6.29 -9.48 -7.53
N TRP A 374 -7.08 -9.83 -8.53
CA TRP A 374 -7.87 -8.90 -9.33
C TRP A 374 -9.31 -8.87 -8.80
N LEU A 375 -10.15 -9.80 -9.24
CA LEU A 375 -11.56 -9.91 -8.85
C LEU A 375 -11.93 -11.27 -8.27
N GLU A 376 -10.96 -12.17 -8.09
CA GLU A 376 -11.19 -13.53 -7.56
C GLU A 376 -11.80 -13.49 -6.16
N GLY A 377 -11.35 -12.56 -5.32
CA GLY A 377 -11.91 -12.32 -3.98
C GLY A 377 -13.00 -11.23 -3.93
N GLY A 378 -13.63 -10.91 -5.05
CA GLY A 378 -14.58 -9.81 -5.18
C GLY A 378 -13.92 -8.43 -5.08
N PHE A 379 -14.75 -7.39 -4.97
CA PHE A 379 -14.28 -6.00 -4.87
C PHE A 379 -13.44 -5.78 -3.60
N GLU A 380 -13.79 -6.44 -2.50
CA GLU A 380 -13.05 -6.33 -1.25
C GLU A 380 -11.66 -6.97 -1.34
N GLY A 381 -11.54 -8.01 -2.17
CA GLY A 381 -10.33 -8.75 -2.47
C GLY A 381 -9.38 -8.09 -3.48
N LEU A 382 -9.70 -6.93 -4.07
CA LEU A 382 -8.81 -6.30 -5.05
C LEU A 382 -7.41 -6.04 -4.47
N TRP A 383 -6.37 -6.50 -5.16
CA TRP A 383 -4.94 -6.45 -4.76
C TRP A 383 -4.59 -7.10 -3.42
N THR A 384 -5.48 -7.93 -2.87
CA THR A 384 -5.17 -8.76 -1.71
C THR A 384 -4.32 -9.98 -2.13
N PRO A 385 -3.52 -10.58 -1.23
CA PRO A 385 -2.68 -11.72 -1.58
C PRO A 385 -3.49 -13.00 -1.83
N ILE A 386 -3.26 -13.64 -2.98
CA ILE A 386 -3.74 -14.99 -3.34
C ILE A 386 -2.56 -15.88 -3.75
N LEU A 387 -2.68 -17.18 -3.55
CA LEU A 387 -1.70 -18.15 -4.02
C LEU A 387 -1.98 -18.51 -5.48
N VAL A 388 -0.98 -18.31 -6.34
CA VAL A 388 -1.00 -18.79 -7.73
C VAL A 388 0.06 -19.87 -7.88
N ASN A 389 -0.37 -21.12 -7.73
CA ASN A 389 0.52 -22.28 -7.61
C ASN A 389 1.33 -22.58 -8.88
N ARG A 390 0.92 -22.02 -10.03
CA ARG A 390 1.72 -22.15 -11.27
C ARG A 390 3.00 -21.32 -11.23
N ILE A 391 3.03 -20.22 -10.46
CA ILE A 391 4.20 -19.34 -10.33
C ILE A 391 5.16 -19.89 -9.27
N GLY A 392 4.64 -20.32 -8.14
CA GLY A 392 5.42 -20.88 -7.04
C GLY A 392 4.57 -21.75 -6.13
N TYR A 393 5.07 -22.12 -4.95
CA TYR A 393 4.32 -22.91 -3.97
C TYR A 393 4.56 -22.39 -2.55
N CYS A 394 3.70 -22.73 -1.60
CA CYS A 394 3.90 -22.38 -0.20
C CYS A 394 4.90 -23.35 0.45
N GLU A 395 6.06 -22.84 0.87
CA GLU A 395 7.09 -23.65 1.54
C GLU A 395 6.60 -24.16 2.91
N HIS A 396 6.83 -25.43 3.22
CA HIS A 396 6.15 -26.12 4.35
C HIS A 396 6.47 -25.48 5.71
N HIS A 397 7.73 -25.12 5.94
CA HIS A 397 8.21 -24.55 7.21
C HIS A 397 8.21 -23.01 7.27
N CYS A 398 7.74 -22.31 6.24
CA CYS A 398 7.81 -20.85 6.15
C CYS A 398 6.61 -20.14 6.83
N VAL A 399 6.87 -19.18 7.74
CA VAL A 399 5.83 -18.40 8.46
C VAL A 399 5.94 -16.88 8.30
N LEU A 400 6.76 -16.42 7.34
CA LEU A 400 7.17 -15.02 7.22
C LEU A 400 6.03 -14.05 6.92
N CYS A 401 4.99 -14.50 6.21
CA CYS A 401 3.86 -13.65 5.83
C CYS A 401 3.09 -13.12 7.05
N GLY A 402 3.01 -13.90 8.13
CA GLY A 402 2.43 -13.48 9.41
C GLY A 402 3.34 -12.52 10.18
N GLN A 403 4.66 -12.59 9.97
CA GLN A 403 5.63 -11.73 10.65
C GLN A 403 5.64 -10.29 10.15
N VAL A 404 5.28 -10.08 8.88
CA VAL A 404 5.32 -8.75 8.23
C VAL A 404 3.96 -8.07 8.14
N CYS A 405 2.89 -8.67 8.70
CA CYS A 405 1.54 -8.14 8.59
C CYS A 405 1.27 -7.06 9.65
N PRO A 406 1.15 -5.77 9.29
CA PRO A 406 0.97 -4.68 10.28
C PRO A 406 -0.39 -4.70 10.98
N THR A 407 -1.42 -5.28 10.35
CA THR A 407 -2.80 -5.21 10.83
C THR A 407 -3.27 -6.50 11.50
N GLY A 408 -2.44 -7.55 11.50
CA GLY A 408 -2.83 -8.87 11.95
C GLY A 408 -3.89 -9.55 11.08
N ALA A 409 -4.09 -9.10 9.83
CA ALA A 409 -4.93 -9.81 8.85
C ALA A 409 -4.40 -11.23 8.59
N ILE A 410 -3.07 -11.39 8.64
CA ILE A 410 -2.37 -12.66 8.72
C ILE A 410 -1.77 -12.72 10.12
N ARG A 411 -2.21 -13.67 10.94
CA ARG A 411 -1.71 -13.81 12.30
C ARG A 411 -0.26 -14.30 12.31
N HIS A 412 0.48 -13.94 13.35
CA HIS A 412 1.78 -14.55 13.60
C HIS A 412 1.58 -16.03 13.89
N LEU A 413 2.32 -16.87 13.16
CA LEU A 413 2.28 -18.33 13.28
C LEU A 413 3.62 -18.86 13.74
N ALA A 414 3.59 -19.83 14.64
CA ALA A 414 4.76 -20.65 14.91
C ALA A 414 4.94 -21.70 13.80
N VAL A 415 6.19 -22.11 13.54
CA VAL A 415 6.48 -23.17 12.55
C VAL A 415 5.81 -24.50 12.96
N ASN A 416 5.82 -24.81 14.25
CA ASN A 416 5.15 -26.00 14.79
C ASN A 416 3.64 -25.96 14.58
N GLU A 417 3.02 -24.78 14.73
CA GLU A 417 1.59 -24.59 14.48
C GLU A 417 1.25 -24.80 13.00
N LYS A 418 2.03 -24.20 12.09
CA LYS A 418 1.82 -24.38 10.65
C LYS A 418 1.92 -25.85 10.25
N THR A 419 2.88 -26.58 10.81
CA THR A 419 3.16 -27.98 10.46
C THR A 419 2.36 -29.01 11.26
N GLY A 420 1.59 -28.59 12.27
CA GLY A 420 0.85 -29.52 13.14
C GLY A 420 1.75 -30.38 14.02
N ARG A 421 2.89 -29.82 14.47
CA ARG A 421 3.78 -30.45 15.45
C ARG A 421 3.46 -29.96 16.85
N SER A 422 3.75 -30.79 17.85
CA SER A 422 3.56 -30.48 19.28
C SER A 422 4.03 -29.05 19.63
N PRO A 423 3.19 -28.24 20.31
CA PRO A 423 1.95 -28.58 21.03
C PRO A 423 0.68 -28.63 20.16
N PHE A 424 0.76 -28.36 18.86
CA PHE A 424 -0.40 -28.32 17.97
C PHE A 424 -0.60 -29.68 17.29
N ALA A 425 -1.82 -30.23 17.32
CA ALA A 425 -2.12 -31.54 16.74
C ALA A 425 -2.52 -31.51 15.25
N THR A 426 -2.98 -30.36 14.75
CA THR A 426 -3.48 -30.22 13.38
C THR A 426 -2.68 -29.17 12.60
N PRO A 427 -2.23 -29.48 11.37
CA PRO A 427 -1.54 -28.51 10.53
C PRO A 427 -2.53 -27.49 9.97
N ILE A 428 -2.03 -26.31 9.63
CA ILE A 428 -2.82 -25.28 8.95
C ILE A 428 -2.96 -25.69 7.49
N ARG A 429 -4.20 -25.97 7.07
CA ARG A 429 -4.57 -26.30 5.70
C ARG A 429 -4.98 -25.04 4.95
N LEU A 430 -4.39 -24.83 3.78
CA LEU A 430 -4.74 -23.73 2.87
C LEU A 430 -5.83 -24.13 1.87
N GLY A 431 -6.06 -25.44 1.73
CA GLY A 431 -6.93 -26.01 0.71
C GLY A 431 -6.57 -27.47 0.43
N THR A 432 -7.13 -28.03 -0.65
CA THR A 432 -6.93 -29.43 -1.04
C THR A 432 -6.63 -29.56 -2.53
N ALA A 433 -5.77 -30.52 -2.87
CA ALA A 433 -5.43 -30.85 -4.25
C ALA A 433 -6.46 -31.80 -4.88
N PHE A 434 -6.79 -31.56 -6.15
CA PHE A 434 -7.69 -32.36 -6.97
C PHE A 434 -7.02 -32.70 -8.30
N PHE A 435 -7.22 -33.93 -8.78
CA PHE A 435 -6.69 -34.40 -10.05
C PHE A 435 -7.75 -34.31 -11.16
N ASP A 436 -7.35 -33.78 -12.31
CA ASP A 436 -8.10 -33.84 -13.56
C ASP A 436 -7.61 -35.07 -14.34
N HIS A 437 -8.44 -36.12 -14.35
CA HIS A 437 -8.11 -37.37 -15.01
C HIS A 437 -7.94 -37.21 -16.53
N GLY A 438 -8.56 -36.21 -17.16
CA GLY A 438 -8.40 -35.93 -18.58
C GLY A 438 -7.06 -35.29 -18.96
N ARG A 439 -6.28 -34.83 -17.98
CA ARG A 439 -4.96 -34.22 -18.18
C ARG A 439 -3.81 -34.98 -17.52
N CYS A 440 -4.12 -35.78 -16.51
CA CYS A 440 -3.10 -36.52 -15.78
C CYS A 440 -2.49 -37.60 -16.67
N LEU A 441 -1.17 -37.58 -16.84
CA LEU A 441 -0.46 -38.47 -17.76
C LEU A 441 -0.75 -39.98 -17.53
N PRO A 442 -0.79 -40.49 -16.28
CA PRO A 442 -1.17 -41.88 -16.01
C PRO A 442 -2.64 -42.23 -16.27
N TRP A 443 -3.52 -41.23 -16.39
CA TRP A 443 -4.95 -41.43 -16.63
C TRP A 443 -5.35 -41.20 -18.08
N ALA A 444 -4.76 -40.20 -18.74
CA ALA A 444 -5.19 -39.74 -20.06
C ALA A 444 -4.31 -40.24 -21.21
N MET A 445 -3.02 -40.53 -20.96
CA MET A 445 -2.03 -40.83 -22.00
C MET A 445 -1.28 -42.14 -21.78
N ASP A 446 -1.64 -42.91 -20.76
CA ASP A 446 -0.95 -44.14 -20.37
C ASP A 446 0.56 -43.98 -20.12
N VAL A 447 0.99 -42.77 -19.72
CA VAL A 447 2.41 -42.45 -19.46
C VAL A 447 2.68 -42.49 -17.95
N PRO A 448 3.70 -43.24 -17.48
CA PRO A 448 4.04 -43.29 -16.07
C PRO A 448 4.58 -41.94 -15.57
N CYS A 449 4.00 -41.41 -14.49
CA CYS A 449 4.42 -40.16 -13.86
C CYS A 449 4.18 -40.21 -12.36
N ILE A 450 5.23 -39.96 -11.57
CA ILE A 450 5.16 -40.01 -10.10
C ILE A 450 5.53 -38.70 -9.38
N VAL A 451 5.68 -37.61 -10.15
CA VAL A 451 6.21 -36.33 -9.67
C VAL A 451 5.45 -35.78 -8.46
N CYS A 452 4.12 -35.88 -8.44
CA CYS A 452 3.30 -35.28 -7.38
C CYS A 452 3.50 -35.93 -6.00
N GLU A 453 3.70 -37.24 -5.93
CA GLU A 453 4.06 -37.93 -4.67
C GLU A 453 5.49 -37.60 -4.25
N GLU A 454 6.45 -37.56 -5.19
CA GLU A 454 7.85 -37.28 -4.88
C GLU A 454 8.03 -35.91 -4.21
N VAL A 455 7.35 -34.89 -4.73
CA VAL A 455 7.45 -33.52 -4.22
C VAL A 455 6.54 -33.23 -3.02
N CYS A 456 5.69 -34.17 -2.60
CA CYS A 456 4.77 -33.95 -1.48
C CYS A 456 5.54 -33.81 -0.16
N PRO A 457 5.46 -32.66 0.54
CA PRO A 457 6.31 -32.37 1.70
C PRO A 457 5.77 -32.94 3.01
N THR A 458 4.54 -33.48 3.02
CA THR A 458 3.91 -33.99 4.24
C THR A 458 4.47 -35.37 4.58
N SER A 459 4.56 -35.67 5.88
CA SER A 459 4.94 -36.99 6.39
C SER A 459 3.90 -37.44 7.43
N PRO A 460 3.02 -38.41 7.12
CA PRO A 460 2.91 -39.19 5.88
C PRO A 460 2.54 -38.35 4.64
N LYS A 461 2.86 -38.86 3.43
CA LYS A 461 2.55 -38.18 2.16
C LYS A 461 1.04 -38.09 1.93
N ALA A 462 0.56 -36.92 1.54
CA ALA A 462 -0.85 -36.69 1.24
C ALA A 462 -1.26 -37.28 -0.13
N ILE A 463 -0.30 -37.45 -1.03
CA ILE A 463 -0.51 -38.04 -2.35
C ILE A 463 0.11 -39.44 -2.34
N TRP A 464 -0.67 -40.42 -2.80
CA TRP A 464 -0.26 -41.83 -2.89
C TRP A 464 -0.76 -42.43 -4.20
N TYR A 465 -0.24 -43.60 -4.58
CA TYR A 465 -0.59 -44.25 -5.85
C TYR A 465 -1.33 -45.57 -5.67
N ARG A 466 -2.27 -45.84 -6.57
CA ARG A 466 -2.85 -47.18 -6.77
C ARG A 466 -2.29 -47.78 -8.07
N PRO A 467 -1.77 -49.01 -8.06
CA PRO A 467 -1.42 -49.70 -9.30
C PRO A 467 -2.70 -50.03 -10.09
N ALA A 468 -2.69 -49.75 -11.38
CA ALA A 468 -3.76 -50.08 -12.31
C ALA A 468 -3.15 -50.65 -13.59
N THR A 469 -3.67 -51.79 -14.05
CA THR A 469 -3.28 -52.37 -15.34
C THR A 469 -4.20 -51.79 -16.41
N VAL A 470 -3.63 -51.05 -17.35
CA VAL A 470 -4.36 -50.42 -18.45
C VAL A 470 -3.87 -51.01 -19.76
N THR A 471 -4.80 -51.30 -20.67
CA THR A 471 -4.48 -51.73 -22.03
C THR A 471 -4.30 -50.48 -22.88
N ASN A 472 -3.06 -50.22 -23.30
CA ASN A 472 -2.72 -49.07 -24.14
C ASN A 472 -3.35 -49.24 -25.53
N ARG A 473 -3.39 -48.15 -26.31
CA ARG A 473 -3.89 -48.13 -27.71
C ARG A 473 -3.26 -49.20 -28.60
N ASP A 474 -2.01 -49.58 -28.32
CA ASP A 474 -1.27 -50.61 -29.06
C ASP A 474 -1.58 -52.05 -28.60
N GLY A 475 -2.60 -52.25 -27.75
CA GLY A 475 -3.01 -53.57 -27.23
C GLY A 475 -2.09 -54.15 -26.16
N ARG A 476 -1.07 -53.41 -25.71
CA ARG A 476 -0.15 -53.84 -24.65
C ARG A 476 -0.71 -53.51 -23.27
N SER A 477 -0.69 -54.47 -22.36
CA SER A 477 -1.04 -54.26 -20.95
C SER A 477 0.13 -53.64 -20.20
N ILE A 478 -0.04 -52.43 -19.69
CA ILE A 478 0.97 -51.68 -18.93
C ILE A 478 0.44 -51.45 -17.52
N THR A 479 1.27 -51.69 -16.50
CA THR A 479 0.94 -51.36 -15.11
C THR A 479 1.36 -49.93 -14.80
N LEU A 480 0.40 -49.07 -14.53
CA LEU A 480 0.59 -47.65 -14.23
C LEU A 480 0.28 -47.35 -12.77
N LYS A 481 0.95 -46.34 -12.22
CA LYS A 481 0.71 -45.81 -10.87
C LYS A 481 -0.22 -44.59 -10.98
N GLN A 482 -1.48 -44.76 -10.64
CA GLN A 482 -2.49 -43.69 -10.72
C GLN A 482 -2.55 -42.89 -9.41
N PRO A 483 -2.38 -41.55 -9.42
CA PRO A 483 -2.33 -40.74 -8.20
C PRO A 483 -3.70 -40.51 -7.56
N PHE A 484 -3.73 -40.53 -6.23
CA PHE A 484 -4.87 -40.14 -5.40
C PHE A 484 -4.41 -39.22 -4.27
N VAL A 485 -5.31 -38.34 -3.80
CA VAL A 485 -5.06 -37.46 -2.65
C VAL A 485 -5.83 -37.99 -1.45
N LYS A 486 -5.18 -38.03 -0.29
CA LYS A 486 -5.84 -38.17 1.02
C LYS A 486 -6.10 -36.77 1.59
N PRO A 487 -7.37 -36.30 1.62
CA PRO A 487 -7.69 -34.92 2.02
C PRO A 487 -7.20 -34.55 3.43
N ASP A 488 -7.20 -35.50 4.37
CA ASP A 488 -6.80 -35.24 5.77
C ASP A 488 -5.33 -34.87 5.95
N LEU A 489 -4.48 -35.31 5.03
CA LEU A 489 -3.05 -35.02 5.06
C LEU A 489 -2.70 -33.84 4.15
N CYS A 490 -3.58 -33.46 3.22
CA CYS A 490 -3.32 -32.40 2.28
C CYS A 490 -3.38 -31.04 2.98
N ILE A 491 -2.30 -30.25 2.87
CA ILE A 491 -2.21 -28.91 3.42
C ILE A 491 -2.47 -27.80 2.38
N GLY A 492 -2.67 -28.16 1.11
CA GLY A 492 -2.93 -27.19 0.04
C GLY A 492 -1.74 -26.30 -0.32
N CYS A 493 -0.49 -26.77 -0.17
CA CYS A 493 0.70 -25.95 -0.40
C CYS A 493 0.97 -25.61 -1.88
N GLY A 494 0.34 -26.31 -2.83
CA GLY A 494 0.48 -26.01 -4.27
C GLY A 494 1.72 -26.57 -4.97
N ILE A 495 2.62 -27.26 -4.28
CA ILE A 495 3.87 -27.76 -4.89
C ILE A 495 3.64 -28.80 -5.99
N CYS A 496 2.64 -29.66 -5.83
CA CYS A 496 2.26 -30.65 -6.84
C CYS A 496 1.74 -29.98 -8.13
N GLU A 497 1.02 -28.87 -8.02
CA GLU A 497 0.52 -28.08 -9.15
C GLU A 497 1.66 -27.33 -9.86
N ASN A 498 2.60 -26.78 -9.09
CA ASN A 498 3.78 -26.08 -9.60
C ASN A 498 4.70 -27.00 -10.42
N LYS A 499 4.96 -28.21 -9.89
CA LYS A 499 5.90 -29.18 -10.47
C LYS A 499 5.26 -30.13 -11.48
N CYS A 500 3.96 -29.99 -11.74
CA CYS A 500 3.26 -30.81 -12.72
C CYS A 500 3.87 -30.60 -14.13
N PRO A 501 4.34 -31.68 -14.79
CA PRO A 501 5.02 -31.58 -16.10
C PRO A 501 4.07 -31.20 -17.25
N VAL A 502 2.76 -31.27 -17.03
CA VAL A 502 1.77 -30.90 -18.04
C VAL A 502 1.80 -29.38 -18.27
N ALA A 503 1.98 -28.98 -19.53
CA ALA A 503 1.97 -27.58 -19.95
C ALA A 503 0.54 -26.98 -19.95
N GLY A 504 0.45 -25.66 -19.78
CA GLY A 504 -0.84 -24.97 -19.64
C GLY A 504 -1.50 -25.21 -18.28
N LYS A 505 -2.77 -25.66 -18.26
CA LYS A 505 -3.43 -26.03 -17.01
C LYS A 505 -2.85 -27.34 -16.48
N SER A 506 -2.41 -27.35 -15.24
CA SER A 506 -1.87 -28.55 -14.59
C SER A 506 -2.91 -29.66 -14.49
N ALA A 507 -2.44 -30.91 -14.45
CA ALA A 507 -3.30 -32.06 -14.18
C ALA A 507 -3.75 -32.13 -12.72
N VAL A 508 -3.00 -31.52 -11.79
CA VAL A 508 -3.35 -31.39 -10.38
C VAL A 508 -3.53 -29.92 -10.05
N ARG A 509 -4.64 -29.58 -9.41
CA ARG A 509 -4.99 -28.20 -9.03
C ARG A 509 -5.37 -28.16 -7.56
N VAL A 510 -4.88 -27.17 -6.84
CA VAL A 510 -5.31 -26.91 -5.47
C VAL A 510 -6.47 -25.93 -5.50
N THR A 511 -7.47 -26.18 -4.66
CA THR A 511 -8.56 -25.24 -4.40
C THR A 511 -8.64 -24.95 -2.90
N SER A 512 -9.32 -23.88 -2.51
CA SER A 512 -9.50 -23.47 -1.10
C SER A 512 -10.34 -24.45 -0.26
N VAL A 513 -10.93 -25.49 -0.87
CA VAL A 513 -11.77 -26.47 -0.19
C VAL A 513 -10.97 -27.19 0.91
N GLY A 514 -11.53 -27.23 2.12
CA GLY A 514 -10.90 -27.87 3.28
C GLY A 514 -9.88 -26.99 4.01
N GLU A 515 -9.86 -25.69 3.74
CA GLU A 515 -8.99 -24.73 4.43
C GLU A 515 -9.34 -24.57 5.93
N SER A 516 -8.33 -24.37 6.77
CA SER A 516 -8.52 -24.23 8.22
C SER A 516 -9.23 -22.94 8.64
N ARG A 517 -9.26 -21.92 7.77
CA ARG A 517 -9.82 -20.59 8.09
C ARG A 517 -11.34 -20.50 7.92
N SER A 518 -11.95 -21.43 7.19
CA SER A 518 -13.38 -21.41 6.88
C SER A 518 -14.07 -22.64 7.47
N ALA A 519 -15.14 -22.40 8.22
CA ALA A 519 -15.98 -23.48 8.75
C ALA A 519 -16.91 -24.06 7.67
N THR A 520 -17.24 -23.28 6.65
CA THR A 520 -18.23 -23.61 5.62
C THR A 520 -17.61 -24.25 4.38
N ASN A 521 -16.36 -23.89 4.04
CA ASN A 521 -15.66 -24.38 2.85
C ASN A 521 -15.02 -25.75 3.11
N ARG A 522 -15.84 -26.77 3.38
CA ARG A 522 -15.41 -28.15 3.73
C ARG A 522 -15.99 -29.17 2.76
N MET A 523 -15.37 -30.34 2.70
CA MET A 523 -15.91 -31.47 1.96
C MET A 523 -17.09 -32.07 2.74
N LEU A 524 -18.30 -31.93 2.23
CA LEU A 524 -19.54 -32.23 2.98
C LEU A 524 -19.76 -33.71 3.30
N LEU A 525 -19.12 -34.63 2.56
CA LEU A 525 -19.36 -36.07 2.64
C LEU A 525 -18.15 -36.88 3.15
N ILE A 526 -17.06 -36.22 3.52
CA ILE A 526 -15.85 -36.89 4.05
C ILE A 526 -15.85 -36.64 5.57
N LYS A 527 -16.26 -37.66 6.33
CA LYS A 527 -16.22 -37.67 7.81
C LYS A 527 -14.94 -38.29 8.32
#